data_AF-X1V2W4-F1
#
_entry.id   AF-X1V2W4-F1
#
_cell.length_a   1.000
_cell.length_b   1.000
_cell.length_c   1.000
_cell.angle_alpha   90.00
_cell.angle_beta   90.00
_cell.angle_gamma   90.00
#
_symmetry.space_group_name_H-M   'P 1'
#
loop_
_entity.id
_entity.type
_entity.pdbx_description
1 polymer ?
#
loop_
_entity_poly.entity_id
_entity_poly.type
_entity_poly.pdbx_seq_one_letter_code
_entity_poly.pdbx_strand_id
1 'polypeptide(L)'
;MRTKIKQLNSFGQSVWLDYISRELIDNGHLQKIIDMGVLGVTSNPSIFNKAITSGTNYDNLIRQLAQAGEKTLTIYDSLTIKDIQDAADLFMPIYLKTEQKDGFV
;
A
#
# COMPACT_ATOMS: atom_id res chain seq x y z
N MET A 1 -5.41 -22.00 -8.56
CA MET A 1 -6.42 -21.50 -9.54
C MET A 1 -5.87 -20.26 -10.22
N ARG A 2 -5.99 -20.12 -11.55
CA ARG A 2 -5.48 -18.95 -12.29
C ARG A 2 -6.57 -17.87 -12.32
N THR A 3 -6.32 -16.70 -11.73
CA THR A 3 -7.26 -15.56 -11.73
C THR A 3 -7.26 -14.88 -13.11
N LYS A 4 -8.31 -14.10 -13.40
CA LYS A 4 -8.35 -13.25 -14.62
C LYS A 4 -7.19 -12.24 -14.63
N ILE A 5 -6.80 -11.70 -13.47
CA ILE A 5 -5.65 -10.79 -13.35
C ILE A 5 -4.36 -11.50 -13.79
N LYS A 6 -4.09 -12.72 -13.33
CA LYS A 6 -2.94 -13.52 -13.78
C LYS A 6 -2.96 -13.86 -15.29
N GLN A 7 -4.13 -13.83 -15.93
CA GLN A 7 -4.23 -13.98 -17.39
C GLN A 7 -3.82 -12.69 -18.11
N LEU A 8 -4.20 -11.52 -17.60
CA LEU A 8 -3.77 -10.22 -18.15
C LEU A 8 -2.23 -10.08 -18.13
N ASN A 9 -1.59 -10.51 -17.05
CA ASN A 9 -0.12 -10.48 -16.95
C ASN A 9 0.55 -11.30 -18.07
N SER A 10 -0.05 -12.42 -18.51
CA SER A 10 0.50 -13.20 -19.64
C SER A 10 0.32 -12.55 -21.01
N PHE A 11 -0.51 -11.52 -21.12
CA PHE A 11 -0.60 -10.65 -22.29
C PHE A 11 0.35 -9.43 -22.20
N GLY A 12 1.16 -9.33 -21.13
CA GLY A 12 2.10 -8.23 -20.92
C GLY A 12 1.48 -6.99 -20.27
N GLN A 13 0.24 -7.06 -19.77
CA GLN A 13 -0.40 -5.96 -19.05
C GLN A 13 -0.15 -6.07 -17.55
N SER A 14 0.46 -5.05 -16.95
CA SER A 14 0.58 -4.94 -15.51
C SER A 14 -0.67 -4.31 -14.90
N VAL A 15 -1.27 -5.00 -13.93
CA VAL A 15 -2.47 -4.54 -13.22
C VAL A 15 -2.08 -4.03 -11.83
N TRP A 16 -2.46 -2.79 -11.53
CA TRP A 16 -2.17 -2.14 -10.26
C TRP A 16 -3.46 -1.88 -9.48
N LEU A 17 -3.36 -1.88 -8.15
CA LEU A 17 -4.46 -1.52 -7.25
C LEU A 17 -4.41 -0.02 -6.94
N ASP A 18 -5.47 0.71 -7.29
CA ASP A 18 -5.59 2.15 -6.98
C ASP A 18 -6.20 2.39 -5.59
N TYR A 19 -5.55 1.83 -4.57
CA TYR A 19 -5.92 1.96 -3.17
C TYR A 19 -4.81 1.46 -2.25
N ILE A 20 -4.61 2.14 -1.12
CA ILE A 20 -3.74 1.70 -0.02
C ILE A 20 -4.33 2.16 1.32
N SER A 21 -4.21 1.33 2.35
CA SER A 21 -4.49 1.71 3.73
C SER A 21 -3.70 0.83 4.70
N ARG A 22 -3.48 1.33 5.92
CA ARG A 22 -2.87 0.58 7.02
C ARG A 22 -3.60 -0.74 7.28
N GLU A 23 -4.92 -0.70 7.29
CA GLU A 23 -5.75 -1.89 7.48
C GLU A 23 -5.49 -2.94 6.39
N LEU A 24 -5.44 -2.54 5.12
CA LEU A 24 -5.20 -3.43 3.98
C LEU A 24 -3.85 -4.17 4.08
N ILE A 25 -2.84 -3.49 4.63
CA ILE A 25 -1.50 -4.04 4.84
C ILE A 25 -1.52 -4.99 6.06
N ASP A 26 -1.94 -4.50 7.22
CA ASP A 26 -1.82 -5.21 8.50
C ASP A 26 -2.67 -6.48 8.57
N ASN A 27 -3.82 -6.52 7.90
CA ASN A 27 -4.68 -7.71 7.86
C ASN A 27 -4.26 -8.74 6.76
N GLY A 28 -3.16 -8.48 6.06
CA GLY A 28 -2.63 -9.33 4.99
C GLY A 28 -3.48 -9.36 3.72
N HIS A 29 -4.47 -8.45 3.56
CA HIS A 29 -5.28 -8.39 2.34
C HIS A 29 -4.46 -7.93 1.14
N LEU A 30 -3.49 -7.03 1.34
CA LEU A 30 -2.58 -6.64 0.26
C LEU A 30 -1.82 -7.86 -0.27
N GLN A 31 -1.30 -8.72 0.60
CA GLN A 31 -0.65 -9.96 0.19
C GLN A 31 -1.60 -10.87 -0.61
N LYS A 32 -2.85 -11.03 -0.17
CA LYS A 32 -3.85 -11.82 -0.93
C LYS A 32 -4.11 -11.24 -2.32
N ILE A 33 -4.13 -9.91 -2.46
CA ILE A 33 -4.30 -9.22 -3.75
C ILE A 33 -3.08 -9.41 -4.65
N ILE A 34 -1.88 -9.35 -4.08
CA ILE A 34 -0.62 -9.70 -4.77
C ILE A 34 -0.67 -11.15 -5.27
N ASP A 35 -1.09 -12.09 -4.42
CA ASP A 35 -1.23 -13.51 -4.77
C ASP A 35 -2.27 -13.74 -5.87
N MET A 36 -3.25 -12.84 -6.03
CA MET A 36 -4.20 -12.82 -7.12
C MET A 36 -3.62 -12.28 -8.44
N GLY A 37 -2.42 -11.71 -8.44
CA GLY A 37 -1.67 -11.29 -9.63
C GLY A 37 -1.53 -9.78 -9.81
N VAL A 38 -1.90 -8.96 -8.83
CA VAL A 38 -1.61 -7.51 -8.86
C VAL A 38 -0.10 -7.28 -8.73
N LEU A 39 0.41 -6.33 -9.51
CA LEU A 39 1.84 -6.09 -9.71
C LEU A 39 2.32 -4.73 -9.18
N GLY A 40 1.43 -3.93 -8.61
CA GLY A 40 1.78 -2.68 -7.94
C GLY A 40 0.55 -2.05 -7.30
N VAL A 41 0.76 -0.95 -6.59
CA VAL A 41 -0.32 -0.11 -6.07
C VAL A 41 -0.05 1.35 -6.39
N THR A 42 -1.07 2.18 -6.24
CA THR A 42 -0.92 3.63 -6.24
C THR A 42 -1.53 4.24 -5.00
N SER A 43 -0.97 5.38 -4.61
CA SER A 43 -1.54 6.28 -3.62
C SER A 43 -1.74 7.68 -4.21
N ASN A 44 -2.52 8.49 -3.52
CA ASN A 44 -2.65 9.92 -3.76
C ASN A 44 -3.25 10.58 -2.49
N PRO A 45 -3.24 11.92 -2.38
CA PRO A 45 -3.76 12.60 -1.19
C PRO A 45 -5.22 12.24 -0.84
N SER A 46 -6.08 11.99 -1.84
CA SER A 46 -7.47 11.60 -1.61
C SER A 46 -7.60 10.18 -1.04
N ILE A 47 -6.76 9.24 -1.50
CA ILE A 47 -6.69 7.88 -0.96
C ILE A 47 -6.26 7.92 0.50
N PHE A 48 -5.19 8.65 0.85
CA PHE A 48 -4.76 8.76 2.24
C PHE A 48 -5.76 9.48 3.13
N ASN A 49 -6.39 10.56 2.65
CA ASN A 49 -7.46 11.22 3.39
C ASN A 49 -8.57 10.22 3.74
N LYS A 50 -9.00 9.41 2.77
CA LYS A 50 -10.02 8.37 3.01
C LYS A 50 -9.53 7.32 4.01
N ALA A 51 -8.34 6.74 3.80
CA ALA A 51 -7.79 5.70 4.65
C ALA A 51 -7.63 6.15 6.11
N ILE A 52 -7.11 7.37 6.32
CA ILE A 52 -6.87 7.93 7.66
C ILE A 52 -8.17 8.24 8.38
N THR A 53 -9.21 8.70 7.67
CA THR A 53 -10.46 9.14 8.29
C THR A 53 -11.53 8.06 8.42
N SER A 54 -11.42 6.95 7.67
CA SER A 54 -12.47 5.92 7.62
C SER A 54 -12.38 4.85 8.72
N GLY A 55 -11.37 4.91 9.59
CA GLY A 55 -11.13 3.87 10.60
C GLY A 55 -10.28 4.39 11.77
N THR A 56 -9.85 3.47 12.62
CA THR A 56 -9.09 3.79 13.85
C THR A 56 -7.64 3.30 13.80
N ASN A 57 -7.20 2.70 12.69
CA ASN A 57 -5.87 2.09 12.55
C ASN A 57 -4.72 3.11 12.73
N TYR A 58 -4.98 4.40 12.48
CA TYR A 58 -3.99 5.46 12.62
C TYR A 58 -4.05 6.19 13.97
N ASP A 59 -5.13 6.02 14.74
CA ASP A 59 -5.43 6.82 15.94
C ASP A 59 -4.31 6.79 16.97
N ASN A 60 -3.77 5.61 17.24
CA ASN A 60 -2.76 5.43 18.28
C ASN A 60 -1.48 6.20 17.93
N LEU A 61 -1.02 6.08 16.67
CA LEU A 61 0.18 6.78 16.21
C LEU A 61 -0.05 8.29 16.10
N ILE A 62 -1.22 8.72 15.63
CA ILE A 62 -1.60 10.14 15.60
C ILE A 62 -1.56 10.72 17.02
N ARG A 63 -2.19 10.05 18.01
CA ARG A 63 -2.19 10.51 19.41
C ARG A 63 -0.78 10.57 19.98
N GLN A 64 0.04 9.53 19.74
CA GLN A 64 1.41 9.47 20.22
C GLN A 64 2.26 10.65 19.68
N LEU A 65 2.23 10.88 18.36
CA LEU A 65 3.02 11.95 17.75
C LEU A 65 2.49 13.34 18.11
N ALA A 66 1.17 13.51 18.20
CA ALA A 66 0.57 14.75 18.67
C ALA A 66 0.97 15.07 20.12
N GLN A 67 1.01 14.07 21.01
CA GLN A 67 1.48 14.23 22.39
C GLN A 67 2.98 14.56 22.47
N ALA A 68 3.77 14.10 21.50
CA ALA A 68 5.18 14.46 21.35
C ALA A 68 5.39 15.89 20.79
N GLY A 69 4.31 16.60 20.42
CA GLY A 69 4.38 17.97 19.89
C GLY A 69 4.66 18.06 18.38
N GLU A 70 4.50 16.95 17.65
CA GLU A 70 4.73 16.93 16.20
C GLU A 70 3.69 17.75 15.43
N LYS A 71 4.12 18.35 14.31
CA LYS A 71 3.25 19.13 13.43
C LYS A 71 2.41 18.22 12.54
N THR A 72 1.25 18.71 12.10
CA THR A 72 0.30 17.96 11.25
C THR A 72 0.96 17.31 10.03
N LEU A 73 1.80 18.04 9.28
CA LEU A 73 2.48 17.48 8.10
C LEU A 73 3.49 16.40 8.48
N THR A 74 4.22 16.57 9.59
CA THR A 74 5.15 15.54 10.09
C THR A 74 4.41 14.28 10.52
N ILE A 75 3.25 14.42 11.17
CA ILE A 75 2.38 13.28 11.49
C ILE A 75 1.94 12.60 10.19
N TYR A 76 1.38 13.36 9.24
CA TYR A 76 0.95 12.83 7.95
C TYR A 76 2.05 12.06 7.21
N ASP A 77 3.25 12.65 7.10
CA ASP A 77 4.40 12.01 6.46
C ASP A 77 4.78 10.73 7.20
N SER A 78 4.77 10.74 8.53
CA SER A 78 5.07 9.54 9.33
C SER A 78 4.08 8.40 9.07
N LEU A 79 2.79 8.70 8.90
CA LEU A 79 1.77 7.68 8.59
C LEU A 79 1.95 7.15 7.16
N THR A 80 2.02 8.07 6.20
CA THR A 80 1.98 7.72 4.78
C THR A 80 3.27 7.09 4.29
N ILE A 81 4.44 7.59 4.71
CA ILE A 81 5.74 6.97 4.39
C ILE A 81 5.78 5.55 4.94
N LYS A 82 5.28 5.31 6.16
CA LYS A 82 5.25 3.96 6.72
C LYS A 82 4.34 3.03 5.92
N ASP A 83 3.16 3.48 5.50
CA ASP A 83 2.26 2.69 4.63
C ASP A 83 2.95 2.34 3.30
N ILE A 84 3.64 3.30 2.68
CA ILE A 84 4.36 3.11 1.41
C ILE A 84 5.53 2.14 1.58
N GLN A 85 6.33 2.27 2.64
CA GLN A 85 7.44 1.37 2.92
C GLN A 85 6.97 -0.06 3.13
N ASP A 86 5.94 -0.26 3.95
CA ASP A 86 5.42 -1.60 4.25
C ASP A 86 4.80 -2.27 3.02
N ALA A 87 4.10 -1.50 2.17
CA ALA A 87 3.64 -2.00 0.88
C ALA A 87 4.82 -2.33 -0.03
N ALA A 88 5.85 -1.48 -0.09
CA ALA A 88 7.01 -1.69 -0.95
C ALA A 88 7.78 -2.96 -0.56
N ASP A 89 7.89 -3.26 0.74
CA ASP A 89 8.48 -4.51 1.24
C ASP A 89 7.70 -5.74 0.75
N LEU A 90 6.36 -5.68 0.71
CA LEU A 90 5.52 -6.75 0.16
C LEU A 90 5.67 -6.92 -1.36
N PHE A 91 5.91 -5.83 -2.09
CA PHE A 91 6.14 -5.85 -3.54
C PHE A 91 7.59 -6.13 -3.95
N MET A 92 8.55 -6.02 -3.04
CA MET A 92 9.98 -6.24 -3.30
C MET A 92 10.29 -7.55 -4.06
N PRO A 93 9.68 -8.71 -3.73
CA PRO A 93 9.91 -9.93 -4.50
C PRO A 93 9.49 -9.83 -5.97
N ILE A 94 8.42 -9.07 -6.27
CA ILE A 94 7.97 -8.81 -7.64
C ILE A 94 8.95 -7.87 -8.33
N TYR A 95 9.37 -6.80 -7.65
CA TYR A 95 10.33 -5.84 -8.16
C TYR A 95 11.64 -6.51 -8.61
N LEU A 96 12.17 -7.41 -7.78
CA LEU A 96 13.36 -8.18 -8.11
C LEU A 96 13.11 -9.18 -9.23
N LYS A 97 12.02 -9.95 -9.17
CA LYS A 97 11.70 -11.00 -10.15
C LYS A 97 11.45 -10.45 -11.56
N THR A 98 10.91 -9.23 -11.65
CA THR A 98 10.55 -8.60 -12.93
C THR A 98 11.64 -7.71 -13.49
N GLU A 99 12.84 -7.71 -12.88
CA GLU A 99 13.94 -6.82 -13.27
C GLU A 99 13.48 -5.34 -13.26
N GLN A 100 12.86 -4.94 -12.15
CA GLN A 100 12.40 -3.57 -11.89
C GLN A 100 11.30 -3.06 -12.85
N LYS A 101 10.61 -3.94 -13.57
CA LYS A 101 9.47 -3.56 -14.43
C LYS A 101 8.16 -3.39 -13.67
N ASP A 102 7.99 -4.14 -12.59
CA ASP A 102 6.80 -4.14 -11.73
C ASP A 102 7.22 -4.08 -10.25
N GLY A 103 6.26 -4.19 -9.33
CA GLY A 103 6.52 -4.22 -7.89
C GLY A 103 6.69 -2.84 -7.27
N PHE A 104 6.00 -1.84 -7.82
CA PHE A 104 6.02 -0.47 -7.34
C PHE A 104 4.82 -0.15 -6.45
N VAL A 105 4.98 0.93 -5.69
CA VAL A 105 3.99 1.55 -4.80
C VAL A 105 3.95 3.05 -5.12
#